data_AF-A0A957BTN0-F1
#
_entry.id   AF-A0A957BTN0-F1
#
_cell.length_a   1.000
_cell.length_b   1.000
_cell.length_c   1.000
_cell.angle_alpha   90.00
_cell.angle_beta   90.00
_cell.angle_gamma   90.00
#
_symmetry.space_group_name_H-M   'P 1'
#
loop_
_entity.id
_entity.type
_entity.pdbx_description
1 polymer ?
#
loop_
_entity_poly.entity_id
_entity_poly.type
_entity_poly.pdbx_seq_one_letter_code
_entity_poly.pdbx_strand_id
1 'polypeptide(L)'
;MTELFDMLRIAMLLDAIPNALAAMLAIAESHVRNNDHERAFEIVAMILQYPLHETLRVEAEILYDELEFQLCPRVVSDVNARVQELTLDDMVDTILSTDAL
;
A
#
# COMPACT_ATOMS: atom_id res chain seq x y z
N MET A 1 -13.39 3.80 -4.78
CA MET A 1 -12.10 4.42 -4.39
C MET A 1 -12.30 5.43 -3.27
N THR A 2 -13.17 6.43 -3.39
CA THR A 2 -13.47 7.41 -2.33
C THR A 2 -13.76 6.79 -0.96
N GLU A 3 -14.56 5.72 -0.89
CA GLU A 3 -14.84 5.01 0.37
C GLU A 3 -13.59 4.39 1.03
N LEU A 4 -12.63 3.90 0.23
CA LEU A 4 -11.38 3.33 0.74
C LEU A 4 -10.47 4.42 1.33
N PHE A 5 -10.40 5.58 0.67
CA PHE A 5 -9.63 6.72 1.17
C PHE A 5 -10.24 7.32 2.43
N ASP A 6 -11.57 7.38 2.53
CA ASP A 6 -12.25 7.80 3.76
C ASP A 6 -12.00 6.82 4.91
N MET A 7 -12.03 5.50 4.65
CA MET A 7 -11.67 4.49 5.64
C MET A 7 -10.23 4.63 6.12
N LEU A 8 -9.28 4.85 5.19
CA LEU A 8 -7.89 5.10 5.54
C LEU A 8 -7.74 6.35 6.41
N ARG A 9 -8.37 7.46 6.01
CA ARG A 9 -8.34 8.72 6.76
C ARG A 9 -8.92 8.56 8.17
N ILE A 10 -10.04 7.87 8.31
CA ILE A 10 -10.66 7.59 9.61
C ILE A 10 -9.76 6.69 10.46
N ALA A 11 -9.18 5.64 9.86
CA ALA A 11 -8.30 4.73 10.58
C ALA A 11 -7.06 5.45 11.13
N MET A 12 -6.43 6.33 10.35
CA MET A 12 -5.32 7.16 10.80
C MET A 12 -5.73 8.15 11.89
N LEU A 13 -6.89 8.82 11.75
CA LEU A 13 -7.39 9.75 12.76
C LEU A 13 -7.62 9.08 14.13
N LEU A 14 -7.96 7.80 14.13
CA LEU A 14 -8.23 7.00 15.32
C LEU A 14 -7.00 6.21 15.82
N ASP A 15 -5.81 6.41 15.22
CA ASP A 15 -4.60 5.62 15.46
C ASP A 15 -4.84 4.09 15.33
N ALA A 16 -5.81 3.70 14.51
CA ALA A 16 -6.19 2.31 14.29
C ALA A 16 -5.30 1.68 13.21
N ILE A 17 -4.00 1.55 13.50
CA ILE A 17 -2.96 1.09 12.55
C ILE A 17 -3.35 -0.20 11.80
N PRO A 18 -3.87 -1.26 12.45
CA PRO A 18 -4.28 -2.47 11.72
C PRO A 18 -5.35 -2.22 10.65
N ASN A 19 -6.28 -1.30 10.92
CA ASN A 19 -7.33 -0.93 9.97
C ASN A 19 -6.77 -0.06 8.84
N ALA A 20 -5.79 0.80 9.14
CA ALA A 20 -5.11 1.60 8.11
C ALA A 20 -4.36 0.68 7.13
N LEU A 21 -3.62 -0.31 7.64
CA LEU A 21 -2.90 -1.29 6.81
C LEU A 21 -3.87 -2.12 5.94
N ALA A 22 -5.01 -2.53 6.48
CA ALA A 22 -6.04 -3.23 5.71
C ALA A 22 -6.66 -2.34 4.62
N ALA A 23 -6.94 -1.07 4.92
CA ALA A 23 -7.44 -0.12 3.92
C ALA A 23 -6.40 0.15 2.82
N MET A 24 -5.13 0.29 3.19
CA MET A 24 -4.04 0.45 2.21
C MET A 24 -3.91 -0.76 1.29
N LEU A 25 -4.08 -2.00 1.80
CA LEU A 25 -4.05 -3.19 0.94
C LEU A 25 -5.20 -3.17 -0.07
N ALA A 26 -6.41 -2.86 0.37
CA ALA A 26 -7.57 -2.74 -0.52
C ALA A 26 -7.40 -1.61 -1.57
N ILE A 27 -6.70 -0.53 -1.22
CA ILE A 27 -6.31 0.53 -2.17
C ILE A 27 -5.29 0.00 -3.18
N ALA A 28 -4.26 -0.73 -2.75
CA ALA A 28 -3.29 -1.34 -3.65
C ALA A 28 -3.94 -2.27 -4.66
N GLU A 29 -4.85 -3.15 -4.22
CA GLU A 29 -5.64 -3.99 -5.13
C GLU A 29 -6.47 -3.16 -6.13
N SER A 30 -6.96 -1.99 -5.71
CA SER A 30 -7.66 -1.09 -6.62
C SER A 30 -6.74 -0.49 -7.68
N HIS A 31 -5.49 -0.17 -7.34
CA HIS A 31 -4.49 0.25 -8.30
C HIS A 31 -4.16 -0.88 -9.29
N VAL A 32 -4.05 -2.13 -8.84
CA VAL A 32 -3.89 -3.29 -9.74
C VAL A 32 -5.04 -3.40 -10.74
N ARG A 33 -6.29 -3.30 -10.26
CA ARG A 33 -7.47 -3.31 -11.17
C ARG A 33 -7.47 -2.17 -12.19
N ASN A 34 -6.78 -1.07 -11.89
CA ASN A 34 -6.62 0.08 -12.78
C ASN A 34 -5.33 0.03 -13.63
N ASN A 35 -4.59 -1.10 -13.63
CA ASN A 35 -3.29 -1.29 -14.29
C ASN A 35 -2.16 -0.39 -13.77
N ASP A 36 -2.30 0.15 -12.56
CA ASP A 36 -1.28 0.97 -11.89
C ASP A 36 -0.42 0.10 -10.97
N HIS A 37 0.35 -0.81 -11.57
CA HIS A 37 1.07 -1.86 -10.84
C HIS A 37 2.24 -1.31 -10.02
N GLU A 38 2.89 -0.24 -10.47
CA GLU A 38 4.00 0.38 -9.73
C GLU A 38 3.49 0.99 -8.42
N ARG A 39 2.36 1.71 -8.47
CA ARG A 39 1.77 2.30 -7.27
C ARG A 39 1.24 1.24 -6.32
N ALA A 40 0.58 0.21 -6.85
CA ALA A 40 0.14 -0.92 -6.05
C ALA A 40 1.32 -1.58 -5.32
N PHE A 41 2.43 -1.82 -6.04
CA PHE A 41 3.62 -2.46 -5.48
C PHE A 41 4.26 -1.62 -4.37
N GLU A 42 4.36 -0.31 -4.56
CA GLU A 42 4.84 0.61 -3.53
C GLU A 42 4.02 0.53 -2.23
N ILE A 43 2.69 0.52 -2.35
CA ILE A 43 1.80 0.45 -1.19
C ILE A 43 1.97 -0.90 -0.47
N VAL A 44 2.01 -2.02 -1.21
CA VAL A 44 2.16 -3.36 -0.63
C VAL A 44 3.54 -3.53 0.03
N ALA A 45 4.61 -3.08 -0.63
CA ALA A 45 5.97 -3.11 -0.09
C ALA A 45 6.06 -2.35 1.25
N MET A 46 5.32 -1.24 1.36
CA MET A 46 5.24 -0.47 2.59
C MET A 46 4.47 -1.22 3.69
N ILE A 47 3.30 -1.77 3.38
CA ILE A 47 2.47 -2.53 4.34
C ILE A 47 3.26 -3.70 4.95
N LEU A 48 4.07 -4.39 4.16
CA LEU A 48 4.87 -5.54 4.62
C LEU A 48 6.00 -5.18 5.60
N GLN A 49 6.38 -3.90 5.72
CA GLN A 49 7.32 -3.43 6.76
C GLN A 49 6.70 -3.44 8.16
N TYR A 50 5.38 -3.55 8.27
CA TYR A 50 4.65 -3.43 9.53
C TYR A 50 4.14 -4.79 10.03
N PRO A 51 3.86 -4.90 11.34
CA PRO A 51 3.19 -6.07 11.89
C PRO A 51 1.75 -6.20 11.34
N LEU A 52 1.51 -7.27 10.59
CA LEU A 52 0.21 -7.62 10.03
C LEU A 52 -0.39 -8.83 10.75
N HIS A 53 -1.72 -8.89 10.79
CA HIS A 53 -2.44 -10.11 11.11
C HIS A 53 -2.15 -11.18 10.03
N GLU A 54 -2.10 -12.46 10.42
CA GLU A 54 -1.67 -13.57 9.54
C GLU A 54 -2.40 -13.57 8.19
N THR A 55 -3.73 -13.47 8.18
CA THR A 55 -4.53 -13.41 6.95
C THR A 55 -4.11 -12.26 6.04
N LEU A 56 -3.99 -11.05 6.60
CA LEU A 56 -3.63 -9.85 5.84
C LEU A 56 -2.18 -9.92 5.33
N ARG A 57 -1.29 -10.54 6.11
CA ARG A 57 0.10 -10.79 5.70
C ARG A 57 0.13 -11.70 4.48
N VAL A 58 -0.57 -12.82 4.50
CA VAL A 58 -0.61 -13.76 3.38
C VAL A 58 -1.16 -13.09 2.12
N GLU A 59 -2.24 -12.31 2.24
CA GLU A 59 -2.80 -11.56 1.11
C GLU A 59 -1.80 -10.54 0.54
N ALA A 60 -1.12 -9.79 1.41
CA ALA A 60 -0.11 -8.82 0.99
C ALA A 60 1.13 -9.47 0.35
N GLU A 61 1.60 -10.60 0.89
CA GLU A 61 2.75 -11.35 0.33
C GLU A 61 2.42 -11.91 -1.05
N ILE A 62 1.23 -12.49 -1.22
CA ILE A 62 0.77 -12.98 -2.54
C ILE A 62 0.74 -11.83 -3.55
N LEU A 63 0.13 -10.69 -3.20
CA LEU A 63 0.05 -9.54 -4.08
C LEU A 63 1.43 -8.94 -4.39
N TYR A 64 2.34 -8.93 -3.41
CA TYR A 64 3.71 -8.49 -3.59
C TYR A 64 4.43 -9.37 -4.62
N ASP A 65 4.40 -10.69 -4.45
CA ASP A 65 5.09 -11.64 -5.33
C ASP A 65 4.52 -11.57 -6.76
N GLU A 66 3.21 -11.43 -6.91
CA GLU A 66 2.54 -11.26 -8.20
C GLU A 66 2.99 -9.99 -8.93
N LEU A 67 3.13 -8.88 -8.20
CA LEU A 67 3.56 -7.59 -8.75
C LEU A 67 5.06 -7.56 -9.01
N GLU A 68 5.88 -8.12 -8.13
CA GLU A 68 7.32 -8.24 -8.30
C GLU A 68 7.66 -9.00 -9.59
N PHE A 69 6.90 -10.07 -9.89
CA PHE A 69 7.07 -10.83 -11.13
C PHE A 69 6.72 -10.04 -12.40
N GLN A 70 5.78 -9.09 -12.31
CA GLN A 70 5.30 -8.30 -13.44
C GLN A 70 6.13 -7.05 -13.70
N LEU A 71 6.73 -6.49 -12.66
CA LEU A 71 7.50 -5.25 -12.73
C LEU A 71 8.94 -5.50 -13.18
N CYS A 72 9.56 -4.48 -13.77
CA CYS A 72 10.97 -4.60 -14.10
C CYS A 72 11.83 -4.60 -12.82
N PRO A 73 12.95 -5.35 -12.77
CA PRO A 73 13.78 -5.45 -11.57
C PRO A 73 14.29 -4.10 -11.04
N ARG A 74 14.45 -3.11 -11.93
CA ARG A 74 14.84 -1.76 -11.56
C ARG A 74 13.75 -1.05 -10.75
N VAL A 75 12.49 -1.10 -11.19
CA VAL A 75 11.36 -0.50 -10.47
C VAL A 75 11.21 -1.13 -9.09
N VAL A 76 11.34 -2.46 -9.00
CA VAL A 76 11.31 -3.18 -7.71
C VAL A 76 12.40 -2.67 -6.77
N SER A 77 13.65 -2.56 -7.26
CA SER A 77 14.77 -2.05 -6.48
C SER A 77 14.56 -0.60 -6.03
N ASP A 78 14.07 0.26 -6.92
CA ASP A 78 13.86 1.68 -6.64
C ASP A 78 12.74 1.86 -5.60
N VAL A 79 11.65 1.10 -5.72
CA VAL A 79 10.56 1.09 -4.73
C VAL A 79 11.07 0.62 -3.37
N ASN A 80 11.76 -0.51 -3.31
CA ASN A 80 12.28 -1.07 -2.06
C ASN A 80 13.26 -0.14 -1.35
N ALA A 81 14.11 0.57 -2.09
CA ALA A 81 14.95 1.61 -1.52
C ALA A 81 14.11 2.76 -0.93
N ARG A 82 13.09 3.20 -1.66
CA ARG A 82 12.21 4.30 -1.21
C ARG A 82 11.39 3.93 0.03
N VAL A 83 10.76 2.75 0.10
CA VAL A 83 9.97 2.37 1.28
C VAL A 83 10.80 2.19 2.55
N GLN A 84 12.12 2.02 2.45
CA GLN A 84 13.02 2.04 3.61
C GLN A 84 13.23 3.44 4.20
N GLU A 85 12.93 4.49 3.43
CA GLU A 85 13.12 5.88 3.82
C GLU A 85 11.80 6.58 4.22
N LEU A 86 10.66 5.98 3.90
CA LEU A 86 9.33 6.54 4.17
C LEU A 86 8.78 6.06 5.51
N THR A 87 8.00 6.90 6.18
CA THR A 87 7.13 6.50 7.30
C THR A 87 5.73 6.14 6.83
N LEU A 88 4.96 5.44 7.67
CA LEU A 88 3.57 5.11 7.39
C LEU A 88 2.75 6.37 7.10
N ASP A 89 2.96 7.42 7.89
CA ASP A 89 2.28 8.70 7.74
C ASP A 89 2.60 9.35 6.39
N ASP A 90 3.88 9.36 5.97
CA ASP A 90 4.28 9.90 4.66
C ASP A 90 3.60 9.15 3.50
N MET A 91 3.51 7.82 3.61
CA MET A 91 2.85 7.01 2.60
C MET A 91 1.36 7.31 2.55
N VAL A 92 0.70 7.38 3.70
CA VAL A 92 -0.73 7.68 3.76
C VAL A 92 -1.03 9.07 3.21
N ASP A 93 -0.23 10.07 3.56
CA ASP A 93 -0.37 11.42 3.00
C ASP A 93 -0.21 11.42 1.48
N THR A 94 0.72 10.65 0.95
CA THR A 94 0.90 10.50 -0.51
C THR A 94 -0.32 9.84 -1.17
N ILE A 95 -0.86 8.78 -0.53
CA ILE A 95 -2.06 8.08 -1.01
C ILE A 95 -3.26 9.04 -1.02
N LEU A 96 -3.49 9.78 0.06
CA LEU A 96 -4.63 10.68 0.21
C LEU A 96 -4.52 11.95 -0.64
N SER A 97 -3.30 12.43 -0.89
CA SER A 97 -3.07 13.61 -1.75
C SER A 97 -3.35 13.33 -3.23
N THR A 98 -3.26 12.08 -3.65
CA THR A 98 -3.51 11.66 -5.04
C THR A 98 -5.01 11.63 -5.38
N ASP A 99 -5.90 11.50 -4.39
CA ASP A 99 -7.37 11.52 -4.56
C ASP A 99 -7.95 12.95 -4.63
N ALA A 100 -7.16 13.98 -4.27
CA ALA A 100 -7.61 15.37 -4.20
C ALA A 100 -7.63 16.11 -5.55
N LEU A 101 -7.38 15.41 -6.66
CA LEU A 101 -7.32 15.92 -8.04
C LEU A 101 -8.30 15.17 -8.95
#